data_AF-A0A0D9Z5Z1-F1
#
_entry.id   AF-A0A0D9Z5Z1-F1
#
_cell.length_a   1.000
_cell.length_b   1.000
_cell.length_c   1.000
_cell.angle_alpha   90.00
_cell.angle_beta   90.00
_cell.angle_gamma   90.00
#
_symmetry.space_group_name_H-M   'P 1'
#
loop_
_entity.id
_entity.type
_entity.pdbx_description
1 polymer ?
#
loop_
_entity_poly.entity_id
_entity_poly.type
_entity_poly.pdbx_seq_one_letter_code
_entity_poly.pdbx_strand_id
1 'polypeptide(L)'
;MYTARKKIQKEKGLEPSEFEDSVAQAFFDLENGNQELKSELKDLYINNAVQMDIAGNRKAVVIHVPYRLRKAFKKIHVRLVRELEKKFSGKDVVIVATRRIVRPPKKGSAVQRPRTRTLTAVHDCILEDVVYPAEIVGKRIRYRLDGAKVIKIFLDPKERNNTEYKLETFSAVYRRLCGKDMYTARKKIQKEKGLEPSEFEDSVAQAFFDLENGNQELKSELKDLYINNAVQMDIAGNRKAVVIHVPYRLRKAFKKIHVRLVRELEKKFSGKDVVYPAEIVGKRIRYRLDGAKVIKIFLDPKERNNTEYKLETFSAVYRRLCGKDVAFEYPMTETA
;
A
#
# COMPACT_ATOMS: atom_id res chain seq x y z
N MET A 1 -12.11 40.73 -8.57
CA MET A 1 -11.62 39.65 -9.46
C MET A 1 -12.10 38.30 -8.95
N TYR A 2 -12.73 37.48 -9.82
CA TYR A 2 -12.97 36.07 -9.52
C TYR A 2 -11.68 35.31 -9.83
N THR A 3 -11.00 34.83 -8.79
CA THR A 3 -9.79 34.02 -8.92
C THR A 3 -10.15 32.54 -8.85
N ALA A 4 -9.46 31.68 -9.60
CA ALA A 4 -9.63 30.21 -9.54
C ALA A 4 -9.57 29.66 -8.11
N ARG A 5 -8.84 30.32 -7.21
CA ARG A 5 -8.82 30.03 -5.77
C ARG A 5 -10.19 30.01 -5.07
N LYS A 6 -11.22 30.67 -5.60
CA LYS A 6 -12.58 30.60 -5.05
C LYS A 6 -13.26 29.25 -5.29
N LYS A 7 -12.78 28.47 -6.27
CA LYS A 7 -13.32 27.15 -6.60
C LYS A 7 -12.74 26.04 -5.73
N ILE A 8 -11.72 26.33 -4.92
CA ILE A 8 -11.14 25.37 -3.98
C ILE A 8 -11.23 25.89 -2.55
N GLN A 9 -11.80 25.07 -1.67
CA GLN A 9 -11.86 25.36 -0.24
C GLN A 9 -11.42 24.13 0.55
N LYS A 10 -10.18 24.16 1.04
CA LYS A 10 -9.66 23.09 1.88
C LYS A 10 -10.22 23.16 3.30
N GLU A 11 -10.46 21.98 3.88
CA GLU A 11 -10.71 21.89 5.32
C GLU A 11 -9.44 22.27 6.09
N LYS A 12 -9.60 23.10 7.14
CA LYS A 12 -8.53 23.55 8.06
C LYS A 12 -7.48 24.52 7.49
N GLY A 13 -7.78 25.21 6.39
CA GLY A 13 -6.92 26.30 5.89
C GLY A 13 -5.56 25.85 5.34
N LEU A 14 -5.44 24.57 4.96
CA LEU A 14 -4.26 24.06 4.26
C LEU A 14 -4.16 24.68 2.86
N GLU A 15 -2.93 24.89 2.38
CA GLU A 15 -2.71 25.39 1.02
C GLU A 15 -3.02 24.33 -0.03
N PRO A 16 -3.59 24.72 -1.20
CA PRO A 16 -3.83 23.81 -2.31
C PRO A 16 -2.51 23.29 -2.91
N SER A 17 -2.54 22.04 -3.37
CA SER A 17 -1.48 21.42 -4.16
C SER A 17 -1.56 21.94 -5.60
N GLU A 18 -0.43 21.95 -6.30
CA GLU A 18 -0.35 22.33 -7.72
C GLU A 18 -1.39 21.60 -8.59
N PHE A 19 -1.61 20.31 -8.32
CA PHE A 19 -2.62 19.54 -9.05
C PHE A 19 -4.04 20.03 -8.75
N GLU A 20 -4.33 20.37 -7.50
CA GLU A 20 -5.65 20.88 -7.12
C GLU A 20 -5.91 22.28 -7.67
N ASP A 21 -4.87 23.12 -7.77
CA ASP A 21 -4.94 24.41 -8.45
C ASP A 21 -5.23 24.24 -9.94
N SER A 22 -4.64 23.23 -10.60
CA SER A 22 -4.95 22.91 -12.00
C SER A 22 -6.42 22.50 -12.18
N VAL A 23 -6.98 21.74 -11.24
CA VAL A 23 -8.40 21.36 -11.25
C VAL A 23 -9.27 22.59 -10.96
N ALA A 24 -8.93 23.43 -9.99
CA ALA A 24 -9.66 24.65 -9.68
C ALA A 24 -9.68 25.63 -10.87
N GLN A 25 -8.57 25.75 -11.59
CA GLN A 25 -8.48 26.50 -12.84
C GLN A 25 -9.40 25.90 -13.90
N ALA A 26 -9.37 24.57 -14.08
CA ALA A 26 -10.26 23.89 -15.01
C ALA A 26 -11.74 24.18 -14.74
N PHE A 27 -12.17 24.19 -13.47
CA PHE A 27 -13.54 24.59 -13.09
C PHE A 27 -13.85 26.05 -13.42
N PHE A 28 -12.89 26.94 -13.23
CA PHE A 28 -13.04 28.36 -13.53
C PHE A 28 -13.20 28.62 -15.04
N ASP A 29 -12.40 28.00 -15.90
CA ASP A 29 -12.60 28.21 -17.34
C ASP A 29 -13.88 27.52 -17.85
N LEU A 30 -14.35 26.45 -17.19
CA LEU A 30 -15.66 25.85 -17.54
C LEU A 30 -16.83 26.76 -17.16
N GLU A 31 -16.74 27.48 -16.04
CA GLU A 31 -17.75 28.48 -15.67
C GLU A 31 -17.81 29.63 -16.67
N ASN A 32 -16.67 30.06 -17.21
CA ASN A 32 -16.61 31.19 -18.15
C ASN A 32 -16.85 30.78 -19.62
N GLY A 33 -16.42 29.58 -20.00
CA GLY A 33 -16.47 29.09 -21.38
C GLY A 33 -17.82 28.51 -21.80
N ASN A 34 -18.68 28.09 -20.86
CA ASN A 34 -19.92 27.40 -21.20
C ASN A 34 -21.14 28.06 -20.53
N GLN A 35 -22.00 28.71 -21.33
CA GLN A 35 -23.13 29.48 -20.83
C GLN A 35 -24.16 28.64 -20.05
N GLU A 36 -24.32 27.37 -20.41
CA GLU A 36 -25.27 26.46 -19.74
C GLU A 36 -24.83 26.05 -18.33
N LEU A 37 -23.53 25.89 -18.09
CA LEU A 37 -22.99 25.45 -16.80
C LEU A 37 -22.67 26.61 -15.87
N LYS A 38 -22.60 27.84 -16.40
CA LYS A 38 -22.19 29.03 -15.66
C LYS A 38 -23.02 29.29 -14.41
N SER A 39 -24.35 29.25 -14.54
CA SER A 39 -25.26 29.51 -13.41
C SER A 39 -25.16 28.44 -12.33
N GLU A 40 -25.01 27.17 -12.72
CA GLU A 40 -24.93 26.04 -11.81
C GLU A 40 -23.55 25.90 -11.15
N LEU A 41 -22.46 26.26 -11.84
CA LEU A 41 -21.09 26.17 -11.35
C LEU A 41 -20.68 27.33 -10.44
N LYS A 42 -21.33 28.51 -10.54
CA LYS A 42 -20.93 29.73 -9.83
C LYS A 42 -20.72 29.51 -8.33
N ASP A 43 -21.66 28.84 -7.69
CA ASP A 43 -21.67 28.60 -6.24
C ASP A 43 -21.01 27.27 -5.83
N LEU A 44 -20.51 26.50 -6.80
CA LEU A 44 -19.87 25.22 -6.56
C LEU A 44 -18.37 25.38 -6.35
N TYR A 45 -17.85 24.64 -5.38
CA TYR A 45 -16.44 24.53 -5.06
C TYR A 45 -16.08 23.08 -4.68
N ILE A 46 -14.79 22.78 -4.71
CA ILE A 46 -14.21 21.48 -4.39
C ILE A 46 -13.39 21.57 -3.10
N ASN A 47 -13.28 20.44 -2.39
CA ASN A 47 -12.49 20.34 -1.16
C ASN A 47 -11.05 19.89 -1.43
N ASN A 48 -10.88 18.94 -2.34
CA ASN A 48 -9.60 18.31 -2.67
C ASN A 48 -9.73 17.66 -4.07
N ALA A 49 -8.63 17.51 -4.78
CA ALA A 49 -8.53 16.67 -5.95
C ALA A 49 -7.28 15.78 -5.88
N VAL A 50 -7.45 14.49 -6.12
CA VAL A 50 -6.38 13.49 -6.04
C VAL A 50 -6.25 12.79 -7.38
N GLN A 51 -5.02 12.76 -7.91
CA GLN A 51 -4.69 11.90 -9.05
C GLN A 51 -4.34 10.50 -8.55
N MET A 52 -4.86 9.48 -9.21
CA MET A 52 -4.59 8.08 -8.88
C MET A 52 -4.18 7.30 -10.12
N ASP A 53 -3.22 6.41 -9.97
CA ASP A 53 -2.83 5.49 -11.03
C ASP A 53 -3.75 4.26 -11.04
N ILE A 54 -4.19 3.89 -12.23
CA ILE A 54 -5.00 2.71 -12.51
C ILE A 54 -4.12 1.70 -13.25
N ALA A 55 -4.52 0.43 -13.24
CA ALA A 55 -3.90 -0.58 -14.07
C ALA A 55 -3.93 -0.17 -15.57
N GLY A 56 -2.92 -0.60 -16.32
CA GLY A 56 -2.81 -0.28 -17.75
C GLY A 56 -2.27 1.13 -18.07
N ASN A 57 -1.48 1.73 -17.18
CA ASN A 57 -0.85 3.06 -17.37
C ASN A 57 -1.87 4.21 -17.55
N ARG A 58 -3.13 3.98 -17.19
CA ARG A 58 -4.20 4.99 -17.14
C ARG A 58 -4.16 5.70 -15.79
N LYS A 59 -4.55 6.96 -15.76
CA LYS A 59 -4.70 7.73 -14.50
C LYS A 59 -6.13 8.19 -14.34
N ALA A 60 -6.63 8.20 -13.12
CA ALA A 60 -7.92 8.78 -12.76
C ALA A 60 -7.75 10.03 -11.92
N VAL A 61 -8.68 10.96 -12.06
CA VAL A 61 -8.80 12.15 -11.24
C VAL A 61 -10.02 12.00 -10.34
N VAL A 62 -9.79 11.95 -9.04
CA VAL A 62 -10.84 11.90 -8.02
C VAL A 62 -11.03 13.29 -7.44
N ILE A 63 -12.21 13.87 -7.66
CA ILE A 63 -12.56 15.19 -7.16
C ILE A 63 -13.44 15.05 -5.94
N HIS A 64 -12.96 15.55 -4.82
CA HIS A 64 -13.66 15.55 -3.56
C HIS A 64 -14.51 16.82 -3.41
N VAL A 65 -15.82 16.63 -3.27
CA VAL A 65 -16.81 17.69 -3.20
C VAL A 65 -17.45 17.76 -1.81
N PRO A 66 -17.78 18.94 -1.27
CA PRO A 66 -18.55 19.05 -0.05
C PRO A 66 -19.86 18.25 -0.08
N TYR A 67 -20.14 17.49 0.98
CA TYR A 67 -21.38 16.69 1.08
C TYR A 67 -22.66 17.53 0.88
N ARG A 68 -22.64 18.81 1.31
CA ARG A 68 -23.77 19.74 1.15
C ARG A 68 -24.09 20.03 -0.32
N LEU A 69 -23.07 20.08 -1.18
CA LEU A 69 -23.19 20.40 -2.60
C LEU A 69 -23.37 19.17 -3.49
N ARG A 70 -23.34 17.95 -2.92
CA ARG A 70 -23.44 16.69 -3.68
C ARG A 70 -24.62 16.65 -4.65
N LYS A 71 -25.81 17.12 -4.24
CA LYS A 71 -27.01 17.10 -5.09
C LYS A 71 -26.85 17.99 -6.32
N ALA A 72 -26.26 19.18 -6.15
CA ALA A 72 -25.99 20.10 -7.25
C ALA A 72 -24.98 19.51 -8.24
N PHE A 73 -23.90 18.91 -7.72
CA PHE A 73 -22.92 18.19 -8.56
C PHE A 73 -23.53 16.99 -9.29
N LYS A 74 -24.47 16.26 -8.69
CA LYS A 74 -25.18 15.18 -9.38
C LYS A 74 -26.01 15.68 -10.55
N LYS A 75 -26.72 16.80 -10.39
CA LYS A 75 -27.53 17.41 -11.47
C LYS A 75 -26.71 17.74 -12.72
N ILE A 76 -25.47 18.17 -12.54
CA ILE A 76 -24.58 18.59 -13.64
C ILE A 76 -23.54 17.54 -14.04
N HIS A 77 -23.53 16.39 -13.36
CA HIS A 77 -22.42 15.44 -13.39
C HIS A 77 -22.04 14.98 -14.79
N VAL A 78 -23.01 14.53 -15.59
CA VAL A 78 -22.76 13.96 -16.93
C VAL A 78 -22.07 15.00 -17.83
N ARG A 79 -22.55 16.25 -17.78
CA ARG A 79 -22.00 17.36 -18.55
C ARG A 79 -20.63 17.78 -18.03
N LEU A 80 -20.49 17.92 -16.71
CA LEU A 80 -19.26 18.32 -16.05
C LEU A 80 -18.12 17.31 -16.26
N VAL A 81 -18.39 16.02 -16.08
CA VAL A 81 -17.40 14.95 -16.27
C VAL A 81 -16.92 14.92 -17.72
N ARG A 82 -17.83 15.04 -18.70
CA ARG A 82 -17.45 15.07 -20.13
C ARG A 82 -16.50 16.23 -20.45
N GLU A 83 -16.75 17.42 -19.93
CA GLU A 83 -15.89 18.58 -20.16
C GLU A 83 -14.55 18.49 -19.42
N LEU A 84 -14.54 17.94 -18.20
CA LEU A 84 -13.30 17.71 -17.45
C LEU A 84 -12.44 16.62 -18.12
N GLU A 85 -13.04 15.56 -18.66
CA GLU A 85 -12.32 14.50 -19.37
C GLU A 85 -11.67 15.00 -20.66
N LYS A 86 -12.30 15.95 -21.37
CA LYS A 86 -11.65 16.65 -22.49
C LYS A 86 -10.40 17.41 -22.05
N LYS A 87 -10.49 18.15 -20.93
CA LYS A 87 -9.34 18.92 -20.39
C LYS A 87 -8.22 18.04 -19.87
N PHE A 88 -8.56 16.93 -19.21
CA PHE A 88 -7.60 16.03 -18.60
C PHE A 88 -7.15 14.87 -19.49
N SER A 89 -7.38 14.96 -20.81
CA SER A 89 -6.94 14.07 -21.90
C SER A 89 -6.45 12.69 -21.47
N GLY A 90 -7.32 11.69 -21.60
CA GLY A 90 -7.01 10.28 -21.30
C GLY A 90 -7.08 9.89 -19.83
N LYS A 91 -7.52 10.82 -18.95
CA LYS A 91 -7.80 10.52 -17.54
C LYS A 91 -9.29 10.44 -17.28
N ASP A 92 -9.71 9.37 -16.62
CA ASP A 92 -11.10 9.23 -16.17
C ASP A 92 -11.35 10.12 -14.95
N VAL A 93 -12.47 10.85 -14.95
CA VAL A 93 -12.82 11.77 -13.85
C VAL A 93 -13.96 11.18 -13.03
N VAL A 94 -13.78 11.11 -11.70
CA VAL A 94 -14.78 10.62 -10.75
C VAL A 94 -15.00 11.65 -9.65
N ILE A 95 -16.26 11.97 -9.35
CA ILE A 95 -16.65 12.95 -8.34
C ILE A 95 -17.17 12.23 -7.10
N VAL A 96 -16.56 12.47 -5.94
CA VAL A 96 -16.92 11.81 -4.67
C VAL A 96 -17.19 12.85 -3.60
N ALA A 97 -18.27 12.67 -2.84
CA ALA A 97 -18.55 13.55 -1.71
C ALA A 97 -17.61 13.27 -0.53
N THR A 98 -17.07 14.32 0.10
CA THR A 98 -16.30 14.19 1.35
C THR A 98 -17.21 13.81 2.50
N ARG A 99 -17.01 12.62 3.07
CA ARG A 99 -17.82 12.07 4.16
C ARG A 99 -16.94 11.81 5.38
N ARG A 100 -17.40 12.24 6.55
CA ARG A 100 -16.68 12.04 7.82
C ARG A 100 -17.08 10.73 8.49
N ILE A 101 -16.12 9.83 8.67
CA ILE A 101 -16.30 8.59 9.44
C ILE A 101 -16.03 8.87 10.92
N VAL A 102 -16.94 8.46 11.79
CA VAL A 102 -16.80 8.56 13.25
C VAL A 102 -16.60 7.17 13.83
N ARG A 103 -15.57 7.02 14.67
CA ARG A 103 -15.26 5.75 15.32
C ARG A 103 -16.41 5.32 16.25
N PRO A 104 -16.62 4.00 16.44
CA PRO A 104 -17.53 3.52 17.48
C PRO A 104 -17.20 4.19 18.83
N PRO A 105 -18.20 4.70 19.58
CA PRO A 105 -17.95 5.21 20.93
C PRO A 105 -17.45 4.08 21.84
N LYS A 106 -16.66 4.43 22.86
CA LYS A 106 -16.18 3.46 23.85
C LYS A 106 -17.35 2.92 24.68
N LYS A 107 -17.22 1.68 25.17
CA LYS A 107 -18.23 1.05 26.05
C LYS A 107 -18.44 1.95 27.28
N GLY A 108 -19.70 2.30 27.57
CA GLY A 108 -20.08 3.19 28.67
C GLY A 108 -20.15 4.69 28.33
N SER A 109 -19.89 5.10 27.09
CA SER A 109 -20.10 6.49 26.68
C SER A 109 -21.57 6.78 26.39
N ALA A 110 -22.09 7.91 26.89
CA ALA A 110 -23.41 8.44 26.54
C ALA A 110 -23.47 9.02 25.11
N VAL A 111 -22.32 9.23 24.45
CA VAL A 111 -22.28 9.83 23.12
C VAL A 111 -22.66 8.80 22.05
N GLN A 112 -23.83 8.97 21.44
CA GLN A 112 -24.28 8.14 20.34
C GLN A 112 -23.74 8.66 18.99
N ARG A 113 -23.15 7.76 18.19
CA ARG A 113 -22.72 8.11 16.83
C ARG A 113 -23.91 8.11 15.85
N PRO A 114 -24.01 9.08 14.94
CA PRO A 114 -24.99 9.03 13.85
C PRO A 114 -24.76 7.83 12.92
N ARG A 115 -25.83 7.15 12.51
CA ARG A 115 -25.76 5.99 11.57
C ARG A 115 -25.08 6.37 10.24
N THR A 116 -25.34 7.58 9.75
CA THR A 116 -24.76 8.13 8.50
C THR A 116 -23.25 8.31 8.54
N ARG A 117 -22.64 8.35 9.74
CA ARG A 117 -21.18 8.50 9.93
C ARG A 117 -20.48 7.20 10.31
N THR A 118 -21.16 6.07 10.16
CA THR A 118 -20.55 4.74 10.34
C THR A 118 -19.70 4.36 9.13
N LEU A 119 -18.65 3.56 9.35
CA LEU A 119 -17.76 3.11 8.28
C LEU A 119 -18.51 2.35 7.18
N THR A 120 -19.46 1.50 7.55
CA THR A 120 -20.28 0.73 6.60
C THR A 120 -21.17 1.63 5.75
N ALA A 121 -21.94 2.53 6.38
CA ALA A 121 -22.80 3.46 5.65
C ALA A 121 -22.01 4.38 4.73
N VAL A 122 -20.88 4.90 5.19
CA VAL A 122 -20.01 5.77 4.38
C VAL A 122 -19.43 5.00 3.19
N HIS A 123 -18.98 3.76 3.38
CA HIS A 123 -18.47 2.93 2.27
C HIS A 123 -19.54 2.60 1.24
N ASP A 124 -20.80 2.44 1.64
CA ASP A 124 -21.89 2.18 0.71
C ASP A 124 -22.25 3.45 -0.08
N CYS A 125 -22.30 4.60 0.59
CA CYS A 125 -22.53 5.86 -0.11
C CYS A 125 -21.36 6.31 -1.00
N ILE A 126 -20.10 6.00 -0.65
CA ILE A 126 -18.95 6.27 -1.54
C ILE A 126 -19.10 5.43 -2.81
N LEU A 127 -19.55 4.18 -2.69
CA LEU A 127 -19.76 3.32 -3.86
C LEU A 127 -20.82 3.91 -4.80
N GLU A 128 -21.94 4.39 -4.26
CA GLU A 128 -22.97 5.08 -5.05
C GLU A 128 -22.46 6.35 -5.73
N ASP A 129 -21.58 7.11 -5.07
CA ASP A 129 -21.03 8.35 -5.63
C ASP A 129 -20.00 8.02 -6.74
N VAL A 130 -19.20 6.95 -6.60
CA VAL A 130 -18.19 6.53 -7.59
C VAL A 130 -18.81 6.04 -8.89
N VAL A 131 -19.93 5.33 -8.83
CA VAL A 131 -20.53 4.67 -10.02
C VAL A 131 -21.59 5.54 -10.72
N TYR A 132 -21.93 6.70 -10.14
CA TYR A 132 -22.81 7.66 -10.77
C TYR A 132 -22.27 8.06 -12.17
N PRO A 133 -23.08 8.10 -13.25
CA PRO A 133 -24.56 8.13 -13.30
C PRO A 133 -25.26 6.78 -13.15
N ALA A 134 -24.57 5.64 -13.28
CA ALA A 134 -25.21 4.34 -13.23
C ALA A 134 -25.71 4.00 -11.82
N GLU A 135 -26.93 3.47 -11.75
CA GLU A 135 -27.54 3.02 -10.50
C GLU A 135 -27.16 1.57 -10.19
N ILE A 136 -27.03 1.28 -8.89
CA ILE A 136 -26.70 -0.07 -8.40
C ILE A 136 -28.02 -0.84 -8.22
N VAL A 137 -28.27 -1.81 -9.11
CA VAL A 137 -29.44 -2.69 -9.06
C VAL A 137 -29.27 -3.78 -7.99
N GLY A 138 -28.04 -4.23 -7.77
CA GLY A 138 -27.79 -5.32 -6.86
C GLY A 138 -26.39 -5.32 -6.27
N LYS A 139 -26.27 -5.88 -5.07
CA LYS A 139 -25.00 -6.08 -4.38
C LYS A 139 -24.96 -7.46 -3.77
N ARG A 140 -24.01 -8.29 -4.20
CA ARG A 140 -23.76 -9.61 -3.64
C ARG A 140 -22.38 -9.64 -3.01
N ILE A 141 -22.28 -10.28 -1.86
CA ILE A 141 -21.02 -10.49 -1.17
C ILE A 141 -20.74 -11.98 -1.19
N ARG A 142 -19.64 -12.38 -1.83
CA ARG A 142 -19.15 -13.75 -1.79
C ARG A 142 -17.97 -13.84 -0.83
N TYR A 143 -18.06 -14.74 0.13
CA TYR A 143 -16.93 -15.13 0.96
C TYR A 143 -16.24 -16.33 0.29
N ARG A 144 -14.92 -16.24 0.08
CA ARG A 144 -14.09 -17.37 -0.38
C ARG A 144 -13.66 -18.20 0.82
N LEU A 145 -13.20 -19.43 0.56
CA LEU A 145 -12.63 -20.33 1.56
C LEU A 145 -11.44 -19.67 2.29
N ASP A 146 -10.64 -18.87 1.59
CA ASP A 146 -9.52 -18.10 2.16
C ASP A 146 -9.93 -16.93 3.07
N GLY A 147 -11.21 -16.81 3.43
CA GLY A 147 -11.79 -15.68 4.17
C GLY A 147 -11.89 -14.38 3.36
N ALA A 148 -11.39 -14.36 2.12
CA ALA A 148 -11.43 -13.18 1.26
C ALA A 148 -12.87 -12.83 0.87
N LYS A 149 -13.21 -11.54 0.98
CA LYS A 149 -14.52 -11.00 0.65
C LYS A 149 -14.51 -10.38 -0.75
N VAL A 150 -15.31 -10.91 -1.66
CA VAL A 150 -15.51 -10.33 -3.01
C VAL A 150 -16.89 -9.68 -3.04
N ILE A 151 -16.92 -8.38 -3.31
CA ILE A 151 -18.16 -7.62 -3.48
C ILE A 151 -18.46 -7.56 -4.98
N LYS A 152 -19.54 -8.20 -5.40
CA LYS A 152 -20.08 -8.12 -6.75
C LYS A 152 -21.19 -7.07 -6.77
N ILE A 153 -21.04 -6.08 -7.63
CA ILE A 153 -21.97 -4.97 -7.78
C ILE A 153 -22.58 -5.10 -9.16
N PHE A 154 -23.90 -5.07 -9.23
CA PHE A 154 -24.67 -5.14 -10.45
C PHE A 154 -25.18 -3.74 -10.74
N LEU A 155 -24.78 -3.21 -11.90
CA LEU A 155 -25.24 -1.92 -12.40
C LEU A 155 -26.43 -2.11 -13.32
N ASP A 156 -27.22 -1.05 -13.52
CA ASP A 156 -28.32 -1.07 -14.47
C ASP A 156 -27.79 -1.36 -15.90
N PRO A 157 -28.30 -2.41 -16.58
CA PRO A 157 -27.92 -2.73 -17.95
C PRO A 157 -28.11 -1.57 -18.95
N LYS A 158 -29.01 -0.62 -18.68
CA LYS A 158 -29.28 0.53 -19.58
C LYS A 158 -28.06 1.45 -19.73
N GLU A 159 -27.27 1.61 -18.69
CA GLU A 159 -26.10 2.49 -18.65
C GLU A 159 -24.80 1.77 -19.06
N ARG A 160 -24.90 0.55 -19.58
CA ARG A 160 -23.75 -0.29 -19.94
C ARG A 160 -22.82 0.42 -20.93
N ASN A 161 -23.35 0.96 -22.03
CA ASN A 161 -22.55 1.62 -23.06
C ASN A 161 -21.76 2.83 -22.52
N ASN A 162 -22.30 3.53 -21.51
CA ASN A 162 -21.70 4.73 -20.94
C ASN A 162 -20.68 4.43 -19.84
N THR A 163 -20.76 3.27 -19.20
CA THR A 163 -19.97 2.95 -17.99
C THR A 163 -18.98 1.82 -18.17
N GLU A 164 -19.12 0.99 -19.20
CA GLU A 164 -18.29 -0.22 -19.41
C GLU A 164 -16.78 0.11 -19.49
N TYR A 165 -16.41 1.22 -20.13
CA TYR A 165 -15.00 1.64 -20.25
C TYR A 165 -14.38 2.18 -18.93
N LYS A 166 -15.20 2.46 -17.91
CA LYS A 166 -14.80 3.00 -16.59
C LYS A 166 -14.84 1.97 -15.46
N LEU A 167 -15.28 0.74 -15.72
CA LEU A 167 -15.47 -0.28 -14.66
C LEU A 167 -14.18 -0.56 -13.86
N GLU A 168 -13.05 -0.63 -14.56
CA GLU A 168 -11.75 -0.83 -13.93
C GLU A 168 -11.35 0.35 -13.03
N THR A 169 -11.60 1.57 -13.51
CA THR A 169 -11.41 2.81 -12.74
C THR A 169 -12.28 2.84 -11.49
N PHE A 170 -13.58 2.51 -11.58
CA PHE A 170 -14.47 2.48 -10.43
C PHE A 170 -14.00 1.49 -9.37
N SER A 171 -13.57 0.31 -9.79
CA SER A 171 -13.02 -0.70 -8.89
C SER A 171 -11.76 -0.20 -8.18
N ALA A 172 -10.81 0.38 -8.92
CA ALA A 172 -9.56 0.90 -8.37
C ALA A 172 -9.80 2.08 -7.41
N VAL A 173 -10.66 3.02 -7.79
CA VAL A 173 -11.04 4.18 -6.98
C VAL A 173 -11.70 3.75 -5.68
N TYR A 174 -12.72 2.89 -5.76
CA TYR A 174 -13.43 2.39 -4.59
C TYR A 174 -12.49 1.64 -3.63
N ARG A 175 -11.61 0.80 -4.19
CA ARG A 175 -10.62 0.03 -3.44
C ARG A 175 -9.63 0.92 -2.71
N ARG A 176 -9.14 1.99 -3.36
CA ARG A 176 -8.21 2.97 -2.78
C ARG A 176 -8.88 3.77 -1.68
N LEU A 177 -10.07 4.32 -1.93
CA LEU A 177 -10.79 5.15 -0.96
C LEU A 177 -11.24 4.36 0.29
N CYS A 178 -11.67 3.11 0.12
CA CYS A 178 -12.13 2.27 1.24
C CYS A 178 -11.01 1.47 1.91
N GLY A 179 -9.77 1.52 1.40
CA GLY A 179 -8.64 0.71 1.87
C GLY A 179 -8.85 -0.81 1.77
N LYS A 180 -9.87 -1.26 1.00
CA LYS A 180 -10.35 -2.66 1.01
C LYS A 180 -9.51 -3.66 0.21
N ASP A 181 -8.56 -3.22 -0.58
CA ASP A 181 -7.41 -4.04 -1.03
C ASP A 181 -6.25 -3.10 -1.36
N MET A 182 -5.77 -2.33 -0.37
CA MET A 182 -4.39 -1.86 -0.45
C MET A 182 -3.50 -3.02 -0.03
N TYR A 183 -3.28 -4.00 -0.90
CA TYR A 183 -1.97 -4.64 -0.91
C TYR A 183 -1.11 -3.68 -1.71
N THR A 184 -0.63 -2.64 -1.04
CA THR A 184 0.44 -1.82 -1.58
C THR A 184 1.68 -2.30 -0.84
N ALA A 185 2.85 -2.25 -1.46
CA ALA A 185 4.14 -2.52 -0.82
C ALA A 185 4.20 -2.02 0.64
N ARG A 186 3.62 -0.84 0.92
CA ARG A 186 3.47 -0.28 2.27
C ARG A 186 2.82 -1.17 3.34
N LYS A 187 1.99 -2.16 3.01
CA LYS A 187 1.49 -3.14 4.00
C LYS A 187 2.56 -4.16 4.41
N LYS A 188 3.56 -4.38 3.56
CA LYS A 188 4.71 -5.23 3.88
C LYS A 188 5.68 -4.56 4.84
N ILE A 189 5.57 -3.26 5.12
CA ILE A 189 6.37 -2.58 6.14
C ILE A 189 5.47 -2.03 7.23
N GLN A 190 5.79 -2.34 8.49
CA GLN A 190 5.16 -1.73 9.64
C GLN A 190 6.24 -1.10 10.53
N LYS A 191 6.36 0.23 10.46
CA LYS A 191 7.24 1.00 11.34
C LYS A 191 6.61 1.21 12.72
N GLU A 192 7.47 1.44 13.71
CA GLU A 192 7.05 2.00 14.98
C GLU A 192 6.50 3.43 14.75
N LYS A 193 5.54 3.83 15.59
CA LYS A 193 4.65 4.97 15.32
C LYS A 193 5.42 6.26 14.98
N GLY A 194 5.23 6.75 13.76
CA GLY A 194 5.64 8.11 13.33
C GLY A 194 6.85 8.19 12.41
N LEU A 195 7.54 7.07 12.13
CA LEU A 195 8.66 7.03 11.19
C LEU A 195 8.19 6.64 9.78
N GLU A 196 8.60 7.42 8.77
CA GLU A 196 8.39 7.07 7.37
C GLU A 196 9.43 6.02 6.91
N PRO A 197 9.05 5.09 6.02
CA PRO A 197 10.00 4.12 5.46
C PRO A 197 11.02 4.80 4.55
N SER A 198 12.25 4.32 4.58
CA SER A 198 13.31 4.73 3.65
C SER A 198 13.03 4.19 2.23
N GLU A 199 13.56 4.86 1.20
CA GLU A 199 13.47 4.42 -0.19
C GLU A 199 13.92 2.96 -0.39
N PHE A 200 14.98 2.55 0.32
CA PHE A 200 15.46 1.18 0.28
C PHE A 200 14.44 0.21 0.89
N GLU A 201 13.78 0.60 1.97
CA GLU A 201 12.75 -0.24 2.59
C GLU A 201 11.56 -0.38 1.66
N ASP A 202 11.08 0.71 1.09
CA ASP A 202 10.01 0.69 0.08
C ASP A 202 10.35 -0.24 -1.10
N SER A 203 11.62 -0.29 -1.53
CA SER A 203 12.07 -1.25 -2.56
C SER A 203 11.97 -2.71 -2.10
N VAL A 204 12.32 -3.01 -0.84
CA VAL A 204 12.21 -4.35 -0.26
C VAL A 204 10.74 -4.73 -0.11
N ALA A 205 9.89 -3.84 0.39
CA ALA A 205 8.46 -4.05 0.48
C ALA A 205 7.80 -4.31 -0.88
N GLN A 206 8.24 -3.58 -1.92
CA GLN A 206 7.78 -3.80 -3.28
C GLN A 206 8.19 -5.20 -3.76
N ALA A 207 9.43 -5.62 -3.51
CA ALA A 207 9.89 -6.96 -3.83
C ALA A 207 9.04 -8.06 -3.18
N PHE A 208 8.69 -7.92 -1.89
CA PHE A 208 7.79 -8.83 -1.16
C PHE A 208 6.38 -8.85 -1.76
N PHE A 209 5.84 -7.70 -2.12
CA PHE A 209 4.52 -7.57 -2.72
C PHE A 209 4.45 -8.21 -4.11
N ASP A 210 5.47 -7.99 -4.93
CA ASP A 210 5.59 -8.61 -6.24
C ASP A 210 5.75 -10.13 -6.14
N LEU A 211 6.45 -10.64 -5.11
CA LEU A 211 6.53 -12.08 -4.86
C LEU A 211 5.19 -12.69 -4.44
N GLU A 212 4.43 -11.98 -3.60
CA GLU A 212 3.07 -12.39 -3.21
C GLU A 212 2.15 -12.51 -4.43
N ASN A 213 2.27 -11.59 -5.39
CA ASN A 213 1.41 -11.59 -6.57
C ASN A 213 1.90 -12.52 -7.68
N GLY A 214 3.22 -12.64 -7.83
CA GLY A 214 3.86 -13.38 -8.93
C GLY A 214 4.02 -14.87 -8.68
N ASN A 215 4.10 -15.32 -7.43
CA ASN A 215 4.37 -16.73 -7.11
C ASN A 215 3.20 -17.41 -6.39
N GLN A 216 2.54 -18.37 -7.04
CA GLN A 216 1.38 -19.08 -6.49
C GLN A 216 1.72 -19.86 -5.21
N GLU A 217 2.95 -20.33 -5.05
CA GLU A 217 3.36 -21.12 -3.89
C GLU A 217 3.51 -20.29 -2.61
N LEU A 218 4.00 -19.04 -2.73
CA LEU A 218 4.30 -18.18 -1.59
C LEU A 218 3.15 -17.20 -1.27
N LYS A 219 2.16 -17.10 -2.15
CA LYS A 219 1.09 -16.10 -2.06
C LYS A 219 0.30 -16.15 -0.75
N SER A 220 -0.15 -17.34 -0.35
CA SER A 220 -0.95 -17.51 0.87
C SER A 220 -0.14 -17.23 2.14
N GLU A 221 1.13 -17.65 2.15
CA GLU A 221 2.03 -17.53 3.30
C GLU A 221 2.60 -16.10 3.44
N LEU A 222 2.83 -15.39 2.33
CA LEU A 222 3.33 -14.01 2.35
C LEU A 222 2.25 -13.00 2.71
N LYS A 223 0.97 -13.27 2.42
CA LYS A 223 -0.16 -12.33 2.55
C LYS A 223 -0.18 -11.55 3.86
N ASP A 224 -0.01 -12.25 4.98
CA ASP A 224 -0.09 -11.68 6.34
C ASP A 224 1.29 -11.30 6.92
N LEU A 225 2.36 -11.47 6.15
CA LEU A 225 3.72 -11.15 6.56
C LEU A 225 4.09 -9.69 6.26
N TYR A 226 4.76 -9.08 7.23
CA TYR A 226 5.34 -7.75 7.13
C TYR A 226 6.68 -7.70 7.88
N ILE A 227 7.49 -6.70 7.53
CA ILE A 227 8.81 -6.42 8.10
C ILE A 227 8.76 -5.11 8.89
N ASN A 228 9.60 -4.98 9.91
CA ASN A 228 9.74 -3.75 10.69
C ASN A 228 10.66 -2.75 10.00
N ASN A 229 11.78 -3.26 9.46
CA ASN A 229 12.84 -2.46 8.87
C ASN A 229 13.65 -3.33 7.88
N ALA A 230 14.25 -2.73 6.86
CA ALA A 230 15.29 -3.36 6.04
C ALA A 230 16.50 -2.42 5.88
N VAL A 231 17.70 -2.96 6.08
CA VAL A 231 18.96 -2.21 6.02
C VAL A 231 19.89 -2.85 5.01
N GLN A 232 20.53 -2.02 4.18
CA GLN A 232 21.63 -2.44 3.33
C GLN A 232 22.97 -2.21 4.06
N MET A 233 23.83 -3.22 4.08
CA MET A 233 25.14 -3.16 4.73
C MET A 233 26.25 -3.49 3.73
N ASP A 234 27.33 -2.72 3.74
CA ASP A 234 28.53 -3.05 2.96
C ASP A 234 29.41 -4.07 3.71
N ILE A 235 29.88 -5.07 2.98
CA ILE A 235 30.75 -6.16 3.45
C ILE A 235 32.10 -6.08 2.73
N ALA A 236 33.14 -6.67 3.32
CA ALA A 236 34.45 -6.82 2.69
C ALA A 236 34.36 -7.49 1.31
N GLY A 237 35.13 -6.96 0.34
CA GLY A 237 35.19 -7.49 -1.03
C GLY A 237 34.09 -6.97 -1.97
N ASN A 238 33.65 -5.71 -1.84
CA ASN A 238 32.62 -5.08 -2.68
C ASN A 238 31.23 -5.75 -2.65
N ARG A 239 30.99 -6.69 -1.74
CA ARG A 239 29.69 -7.34 -1.55
C ARG A 239 28.81 -6.50 -0.64
N LYS A 240 27.50 -6.51 -0.87
CA LYS A 240 26.51 -5.83 -0.01
C LYS A 240 25.51 -6.85 0.53
N ALA A 241 25.15 -6.77 1.81
CA ALA A 241 24.10 -7.59 2.40
C ALA A 241 22.82 -6.80 2.62
N VAL A 242 21.69 -7.49 2.50
CA VAL A 242 20.37 -6.98 2.90
C VAL A 242 19.96 -7.66 4.19
N VAL A 243 19.77 -6.87 5.24
CA VAL A 243 19.32 -7.32 6.56
C VAL A 243 17.85 -6.93 6.71
N ILE A 244 16.99 -7.94 6.87
CA ILE A 244 15.54 -7.73 7.02
C ILE A 244 15.14 -7.98 8.47
N HIS A 245 14.67 -6.94 9.15
CA HIS A 245 14.17 -7.03 10.51
C HIS A 245 12.69 -7.42 10.51
N VAL A 246 12.41 -8.59 11.08
CA VAL A 246 11.08 -9.18 11.13
C VAL A 246 10.50 -9.06 12.55
N PRO A 247 9.18 -8.81 12.72
CA PRO A 247 8.53 -8.86 14.02
C PRO A 247 8.72 -10.23 14.70
N TYR A 248 9.04 -10.24 16.00
CA TYR A 248 9.23 -11.48 16.75
C TYR A 248 8.03 -12.45 16.65
N ARG A 249 6.80 -11.90 16.63
CA ARG A 249 5.56 -12.67 16.48
C ARG A 249 5.49 -13.45 15.17
N LEU A 250 6.10 -12.95 14.10
CA LEU A 250 6.09 -13.55 12.77
C LEU A 250 7.32 -14.44 12.50
N ARG A 251 8.27 -14.53 13.44
CA ARG A 251 9.53 -15.28 13.26
C ARG A 251 9.33 -16.72 12.78
N LYS A 252 8.34 -17.43 13.34
CA LYS A 252 8.06 -18.83 12.95
C LYS A 252 7.53 -18.94 11.51
N ALA A 253 6.69 -18.00 11.11
CA ALA A 253 6.13 -17.97 9.76
C ALA A 253 7.21 -17.65 8.71
N PHE A 254 8.07 -16.66 8.98
CA PHE A 254 9.23 -16.39 8.14
C PHE A 254 10.23 -17.56 8.11
N LYS A 255 10.44 -18.27 9.23
CA LYS A 255 11.29 -19.48 9.26
C LYS A 255 10.74 -20.58 8.36
N LYS A 256 9.41 -20.76 8.28
CA LYS A 256 8.82 -21.81 7.42
C LYS A 256 9.13 -21.58 5.94
N ILE A 257 9.13 -20.33 5.50
CA ILE A 257 9.28 -19.95 4.08
C ILE A 257 10.70 -19.54 3.69
N HIS A 258 11.64 -19.56 4.64
CA HIS A 258 12.92 -18.87 4.53
C HIS A 258 13.74 -19.26 3.30
N VAL A 259 13.93 -20.55 3.03
CA VAL A 259 14.75 -21.02 1.90
C VAL A 259 14.22 -20.49 0.57
N ARG A 260 12.90 -20.59 0.38
CA ARG A 260 12.22 -20.17 -0.85
C ARG A 260 12.22 -18.65 -1.00
N LEU A 261 11.92 -17.96 0.09
CA LEU A 261 11.88 -16.51 0.14
C LEU A 261 13.26 -15.88 -0.15
N VAL A 262 14.32 -16.39 0.49
CA VAL A 262 15.69 -15.88 0.29
C VAL A 262 16.15 -16.10 -1.15
N ARG A 263 15.91 -17.29 -1.71
CA ARG A 263 16.24 -17.60 -3.11
C ARG A 263 15.57 -16.61 -4.10
N GLU A 264 14.30 -16.30 -3.89
CA GLU A 264 13.56 -15.38 -4.75
C GLU A 264 13.95 -13.91 -4.54
N LEU A 265 14.28 -13.50 -3.31
CA LEU A 265 14.79 -12.16 -3.04
C LEU A 265 16.19 -11.94 -3.63
N GLU A 266 17.06 -12.96 -3.63
CA GLU A 266 18.41 -12.87 -4.20
C GLU A 266 18.40 -12.75 -5.72
N LYS A 267 17.42 -13.35 -6.40
CA LYS A 267 17.19 -13.09 -7.83
C LYS A 267 16.85 -11.62 -8.11
N LYS A 268 16.07 -11.00 -7.22
CA LYS A 268 15.65 -9.59 -7.36
C LYS A 268 16.72 -8.59 -6.97
N PHE A 269 17.55 -8.94 -6.00
CA PHE A 269 18.66 -8.11 -5.51
C PHE A 269 20.00 -8.72 -5.94
N SER A 270 20.22 -8.81 -7.26
CA SER A 270 21.42 -9.42 -7.83
C SER A 270 22.72 -8.84 -7.22
N GLY A 271 23.62 -9.74 -6.80
CA GLY A 271 24.89 -9.36 -6.16
C GLY A 271 24.78 -8.94 -4.69
N LYS A 272 23.60 -9.07 -4.06
CA LYS A 272 23.43 -8.85 -2.61
C LYS A 272 23.01 -10.13 -1.89
N ASP A 273 23.70 -10.44 -0.80
CA ASP A 273 23.32 -11.56 0.06
C ASP A 273 22.17 -11.16 0.98
N VAL A 274 21.08 -11.93 0.95
CA VAL A 274 19.97 -11.73 1.90
C VAL A 274 20.23 -12.59 3.13
N VAL A 275 20.42 -11.92 4.28
CA VAL A 275 20.78 -12.59 5.54
C VAL A 275 19.54 -12.90 6.36
N TYR A 276 19.29 -14.19 6.59
CA TYR A 276 18.28 -14.71 7.52
C TYR A 276 18.92 -15.73 8.48
N PRO A 277 18.56 -15.75 9.78
CA PRO A 277 19.20 -16.65 10.73
C PRO A 277 18.89 -18.13 10.41
N ALA A 278 19.93 -18.87 10.05
CA ALA A 278 19.96 -20.33 10.03
C ALA A 278 19.75 -20.91 11.44
N GLU A 279 19.32 -22.18 11.51
CA GLU A 279 19.14 -22.85 12.81
C GLU A 279 20.50 -23.08 13.49
N ILE A 280 20.63 -22.58 14.72
CA ILE A 280 21.83 -22.73 15.53
C ILE A 280 21.70 -24.02 16.33
N VAL A 281 22.55 -24.99 16.03
CA VAL A 281 22.62 -26.29 16.72
C VAL A 281 23.50 -26.22 17.96
N GLY A 282 24.48 -25.33 17.96
CA GLY A 282 25.40 -25.20 19.09
C GLY A 282 26.11 -23.86 19.15
N LYS A 283 26.61 -23.53 20.34
CA LYS A 283 27.45 -22.35 20.57
C LYS A 283 28.62 -22.74 21.44
N ARG A 284 29.83 -22.44 20.98
CA ARG A 284 31.07 -22.62 21.74
C ARG A 284 31.72 -21.27 21.95
N ILE A 285 32.14 -21.01 23.18
CA ILE A 285 32.88 -19.79 23.54
C ILE A 285 34.28 -20.23 23.98
N ARG A 286 35.31 -19.62 23.41
CA ARG A 286 36.70 -19.77 23.88
C ARG A 286 37.28 -18.40 24.19
N TYR A 287 38.10 -18.33 25.22
CA TYR A 287 38.91 -17.15 25.53
C TYR A 287 40.33 -17.43 25.05
N ARG A 288 40.90 -16.49 24.28
CA ARG A 288 42.32 -16.52 23.91
C ARG A 288 43.17 -16.08 25.11
N LEU A 289 44.46 -16.39 25.05
CA LEU A 289 45.44 -15.98 26.06
C LEU A 289 45.47 -14.45 26.25
N ASP A 290 45.18 -13.68 25.19
CA ASP A 290 45.07 -12.22 25.20
C ASP A 290 43.76 -11.69 25.86
N GLY A 291 42.94 -12.56 26.46
CA GLY A 291 41.62 -12.23 27.01
C GLY A 291 40.51 -12.05 25.97
N ALA A 292 40.84 -12.04 24.67
CA ALA A 292 39.87 -11.90 23.59
C ALA A 292 38.90 -13.10 23.52
N LYS A 293 37.60 -12.79 23.42
CA LYS A 293 36.52 -13.80 23.39
C LYS A 293 36.18 -14.19 21.95
N VAL A 294 36.40 -15.45 21.59
CA VAL A 294 36.01 -16.02 20.30
C VAL A 294 34.73 -16.84 20.47
N ILE A 295 33.67 -16.42 19.80
CA ILE A 295 32.40 -17.14 19.77
C ILE A 295 32.32 -17.92 18.48
N LYS A 296 32.20 -19.24 18.57
CA LYS A 296 31.89 -20.14 17.46
C LYS A 296 30.42 -20.55 17.53
N ILE A 297 29.71 -20.42 16.42
CA ILE A 297 28.32 -20.82 16.28
C ILE A 297 28.26 -21.98 15.28
N PHE A 298 27.64 -23.08 15.70
CA PHE A 298 27.42 -24.25 14.88
C PHE A 298 26.03 -24.20 14.25
N LEU A 299 25.98 -24.23 12.92
CA LEU A 299 24.74 -24.25 12.14
C LEU A 299 24.30 -25.68 11.83
N ASP A 300 23.01 -25.88 11.52
CA ASP A 300 22.46 -27.19 11.16
C ASP A 300 23.05 -27.73 9.84
N PRO A 301 23.73 -28.89 9.85
CA PRO A 301 24.29 -29.50 8.63
C PRO A 301 23.31 -29.64 7.46
N LYS A 302 22.00 -29.76 7.73
CA LYS A 302 20.98 -29.86 6.67
C LYS A 302 20.88 -28.60 5.82
N GLU A 303 21.26 -27.44 6.36
CA GLU A 303 21.19 -26.16 5.66
C GLU A 303 22.49 -25.84 4.89
N ARG A 304 23.54 -26.67 5.01
CA ARG A 304 24.88 -26.43 4.45
C ARG A 304 24.88 -25.99 2.99
N ASN A 305 24.19 -26.72 2.12
CA ASN A 305 24.14 -26.42 0.69
C ASN A 305 23.53 -25.02 0.37
N ASN A 306 22.71 -24.46 1.27
CA ASN A 306 22.02 -23.19 1.05
C ASN A 306 22.75 -21.97 1.65
N THR A 307 23.65 -22.16 2.61
CA THR A 307 24.19 -21.09 3.45
C THR A 307 25.70 -21.13 3.64
N GLU A 308 26.40 -22.18 3.19
CA GLU A 308 27.88 -22.28 3.28
C GLU A 308 28.59 -21.12 2.58
N TYR A 309 28.08 -20.66 1.43
CA TYR A 309 28.64 -19.51 0.72
C TYR A 309 28.41 -18.16 1.41
N LYS A 310 27.59 -18.10 2.49
CA LYS A 310 27.24 -16.87 3.24
C LYS A 310 27.88 -16.77 4.62
N LEU A 311 28.74 -17.72 5.03
CA LEU A 311 29.29 -17.74 6.39
C LEU A 311 30.09 -16.48 6.72
N GLU A 312 30.88 -15.98 5.76
CA GLU A 312 31.60 -14.70 5.88
C GLU A 312 30.63 -13.53 6.05
N THR A 313 29.58 -13.47 5.22
CA THR A 313 28.51 -12.47 5.27
C THR A 313 27.83 -12.46 6.65
N PHE A 314 27.51 -13.63 7.21
CA PHE A 314 26.91 -13.74 8.55
C PHE A 314 27.83 -13.20 9.66
N SER A 315 29.13 -13.52 9.60
CA SER A 315 30.10 -13.03 10.58
C SER A 315 30.25 -11.50 10.52
N ALA A 316 30.32 -10.93 9.31
CA ALA A 316 30.47 -9.50 9.08
C ALA A 316 29.23 -8.73 9.54
N VAL A 317 28.03 -9.21 9.19
CA VAL A 317 26.77 -8.60 9.63
C VAL A 317 26.64 -8.66 11.15
N TYR A 318 26.98 -9.79 11.79
CA TYR A 318 26.90 -9.92 13.24
C TYR A 318 27.90 -8.99 13.95
N ARG A 319 29.13 -8.89 13.46
CA ARG A 319 30.14 -7.95 13.98
C ARG A 319 29.62 -6.51 13.90
N ARG A 320 29.00 -6.13 12.80
CA ARG A 320 28.49 -4.76 12.59
C ARG A 320 27.25 -4.43 13.44
N LEU A 321 26.39 -5.41 13.70
CA LEU A 321 25.20 -5.23 14.54
C LEU A 321 25.50 -5.27 16.05
N CYS A 322 26.41 -6.15 16.48
CA CYS A 322 26.63 -6.46 17.90
C CYS A 322 28.01 -6.05 18.45
N GLY A 323 28.94 -5.63 17.58
CA GLY A 323 30.32 -5.32 17.95
C GLY A 323 31.14 -6.54 18.40
N LYS A 324 30.69 -7.75 18.08
CA LYS A 324 31.29 -9.02 18.57
C LYS A 324 31.78 -9.89 17.43
N ASP A 325 32.94 -10.49 17.62
CA ASP A 325 33.52 -11.45 16.68
C ASP A 325 32.91 -12.84 16.84
N VAL A 326 32.28 -13.31 15.76
CA VAL A 326 31.63 -14.60 15.68
C VAL A 326 32.07 -15.32 14.42
N ALA A 327 32.49 -16.58 14.57
CA ALA A 327 32.72 -17.50 13.46
C ALA A 327 31.54 -18.47 13.34
N PHE A 328 30.98 -18.60 12.14
CA PHE A 328 29.93 -19.58 11.82
C PHE A 328 30.57 -20.78 11.13
N GLU A 329 30.34 -21.98 11.65
CA GLU A 329 30.90 -23.23 11.14
C GLU A 329 29.81 -24.31 11.14
N TYR A 330 29.93 -25.33 10.29
CA TYR A 330 29.16 -26.56 10.42
C TYR A 330 29.92 -27.53 11.34
N PRO A 331 29.23 -28.28 12.21
CA PRO A 331 29.89 -29.33 12.97
C PRO A 331 30.48 -30.35 11.99
N MET A 332 31.78 -30.64 12.15
CA MET A 332 32.43 -31.74 11.43
C MET A 332 31.74 -33.04 11.87
N THR A 333 31.16 -33.79 10.94
CA THR A 333 30.85 -35.20 11.19
C THR A 333 32.18 -35.92 11.26
N GLU A 334 32.61 -36.31 12.47
CA GLU A 334 33.68 -37.29 12.62
C GLU A 334 33.20 -38.56 11.91
N THR A 335 33.80 -38.86 10.77
CA THR A 335 33.70 -40.16 10.13
C THR A 335 34.37 -41.16 11.07
N ALA A 336 33.56 -41.95 11.77
CA ALA A 336 34.01 -43.11 12.52
C ALA A 336 34.39 -44.24 11.57
#